data_AF-A0A1I6AC89-F1
#
_entry.id   AF-A0A1I6AC89-F1
#
_cell.length_a   1.000
_cell.length_b   1.000
_cell.length_c   1.000
_cell.angle_alpha   90.00
_cell.angle_beta   90.00
_cell.angle_gamma   90.00
#
_symmetry.space_group_name_H-M   'P 1'
#
loop_
_entity.id
_entity.type
_entity.pdbx_description
1 polymer ?
#
loop_
_entity_poly.entity_id
_entity_poly.type
_entity_poly.pdbx_seq_one_letter_code
_entity_poly.pdbx_strand_id
1 'polypeptide(L)'
;MLRYLLLVLLSLSLLACSKSDSNPIVDFGEGLGITYRTAQNLPNGPNDPTDWTSDGNWNKQERGLFSDVAFDLNAPQKAPSGFETSAYPNPSPGQAAWTIWVRTNPGVVPPLYTMRAALVNRKYQVMERLGPVVTPLNTTYIFDFPKSGLSPNEHYRLYYVVSDASGLVFKGHGDVRYY
;
A
#
# COMPACT_ATOMS: atom_id res chain seq x y z
N MET A 1 34.68 -43.28 22.43
CA MET A 1 34.83 -42.15 21.49
C MET A 1 33.54 -41.81 20.73
N LEU A 2 32.74 -42.80 20.27
CA LEU A 2 31.51 -42.56 19.49
C LEU A 2 30.41 -41.72 20.21
N ARG A 3 30.34 -41.75 21.54
CA ARG A 3 29.35 -41.00 22.34
C ARG A 3 29.58 -39.48 22.39
N TYR A 4 30.83 -39.04 22.27
CA TYR A 4 31.15 -37.60 22.26
C TYR A 4 30.89 -36.97 20.89
N LEU A 5 30.97 -37.75 19.81
CA LEU A 5 30.69 -37.29 18.44
C LEU A 5 29.22 -36.89 18.25
N LEU A 6 28.28 -37.64 18.86
CA LEU A 6 26.85 -37.31 18.82
C LEU A 6 26.51 -36.02 19.57
N LEU A 7 27.21 -35.73 20.67
CA LEU A 7 27.04 -34.51 21.45
C LEU A 7 27.55 -33.27 20.74
N VAL A 8 28.61 -33.39 19.92
CA VAL A 8 29.14 -32.29 19.10
C VAL A 8 28.24 -31.98 17.89
N LEU A 9 27.57 -32.99 17.32
CA LEU A 9 26.63 -32.79 16.20
C LEU A 9 25.32 -32.10 16.64
N LEU A 10 24.85 -32.33 17.86
CA LEU A 10 23.61 -31.71 18.37
C LEU A 10 23.76 -30.23 18.74
N SER A 11 24.97 -29.80 19.14
CA SER A 11 25.25 -28.39 19.48
C SER A 11 25.44 -27.51 18.24
N LEU A 12 25.83 -28.08 17.09
CA LEU A 12 25.91 -27.35 15.81
C LEU A 12 24.54 -27.02 15.20
N SER A 13 23.50 -27.81 15.49
CA SER A 13 22.13 -27.55 15.00
C SER A 13 21.43 -26.36 15.68
N LEU A 14 21.89 -25.92 16.85
CA LEU A 14 21.30 -24.77 17.56
C LEU A 14 21.87 -23.42 17.11
N LEU A 15 23.03 -23.41 16.44
CA LEU A 15 23.65 -22.19 15.89
C LEU A 15 23.21 -21.87 14.45
N ALA A 16 22.50 -22.79 13.78
CA ALA A 16 22.04 -22.63 12.40
C ALA A 16 20.66 -21.94 12.27
N CYS A 17 20.05 -21.49 13.37
CA CYS A 17 18.79 -20.76 13.38
C CYS A 17 18.98 -19.27 13.69
N SER A 18 19.84 -18.60 12.93
CA SER A 18 19.85 -17.14 12.81
C SER A 18 18.73 -16.70 11.86
N LYS A 19 17.47 -16.95 12.24
CA LYS A 19 16.34 -16.24 11.63
C LYS A 19 16.49 -14.79 12.08
N SER A 20 16.94 -13.91 11.19
CA SER A 20 17.02 -12.49 11.50
C SER A 20 15.60 -12.02 11.88
N ASP A 21 15.40 -11.69 13.16
CA ASP A 21 14.22 -11.02 13.70
C ASP A 21 14.10 -9.56 13.19
N SER A 22 14.56 -9.29 11.97
CA SER A 22 14.20 -8.07 11.28
C SER A 22 12.74 -8.22 10.87
N ASN A 23 11.84 -7.80 11.75
CA ASN A 23 10.48 -7.50 11.35
C ASN A 23 10.55 -6.66 10.07
N PRO A 24 9.86 -7.06 9.00
CA PRO A 24 9.90 -6.34 7.73
C PRO A 24 9.50 -4.89 7.97
N ILE A 25 10.28 -3.97 7.41
CA ILE A 25 10.05 -2.53 7.48
C ILE A 25 9.61 -2.06 6.11
N VAL A 26 8.63 -1.16 6.05
CA VAL A 26 8.25 -0.49 4.80
C VAL A 26 9.41 0.40 4.38
N ASP A 27 9.95 0.14 3.19
CA ASP A 27 10.90 1.04 2.55
C ASP A 27 10.14 2.14 1.81
N PHE A 28 10.21 3.35 2.36
CA PHE A 28 9.62 4.55 1.78
C PHE A 28 10.47 5.12 0.63
N GLY A 29 11.59 4.50 0.26
CA GLY A 29 12.48 5.02 -0.76
C GLY A 29 13.37 6.17 -0.26
N GLU A 30 14.01 6.86 -1.19
CA GLU A 30 14.95 7.94 -0.88
C GLU A 30 14.23 9.26 -0.49
N GLY A 31 14.90 10.07 0.34
CA GLY A 31 14.38 11.37 0.75
C GLY A 31 13.18 11.26 1.69
N LEU A 32 12.08 11.94 1.35
CA LEU A 32 10.83 11.85 2.12
C LEU A 32 9.91 10.73 1.64
N GLY A 33 10.17 10.13 0.48
CA GLY A 33 9.38 9.00 0.01
C GLY A 33 7.91 9.34 -0.16
N ILE A 34 7.61 10.52 -0.69
CA ILE A 34 6.24 10.98 -0.95
C ILE A 34 6.19 11.80 -2.25
N THR A 35 5.06 11.75 -2.92
CA THR A 35 4.71 12.69 -4.00
C THR A 35 4.02 13.93 -3.46
N TYR A 36 4.62 15.10 -3.69
CA TYR A 36 4.13 16.37 -3.14
C TYR A 36 2.94 16.93 -3.91
N ARG A 37 1.87 17.26 -3.18
CA ARG A 37 0.63 17.84 -3.73
C ARG A 37 0.14 19.01 -2.88
N THR A 38 -0.31 20.10 -3.53
CA THR A 38 -1.03 21.19 -2.86
C THR A 38 -2.45 20.75 -2.43
N ALA A 39 -3.15 21.59 -1.68
CA ALA A 39 -4.56 21.36 -1.34
C ALA A 39 -5.50 21.33 -2.57
N GLN A 40 -5.04 21.80 -3.74
CA GLN A 40 -5.76 21.73 -5.02
C GLN A 40 -5.28 20.55 -5.89
N ASN A 41 -4.56 19.59 -5.31
CA ASN A 41 -3.98 18.43 -5.98
C ASN A 41 -2.97 18.77 -7.11
N LEU A 42 -2.32 19.94 -7.03
CA LEU A 42 -1.28 20.34 -7.98
C LEU A 42 0.10 19.86 -7.49
N PRO A 43 1.01 19.43 -8.37
CA PRO A 43 2.39 19.10 -7.99
C PRO A 43 3.07 20.25 -7.26
N ASN A 44 3.76 19.97 -6.13
CA ASN A 44 4.39 21.00 -5.31
C ASN A 44 5.70 20.55 -4.63
N GLY A 45 6.62 20.00 -5.42
CA GLY A 45 7.92 19.56 -4.91
C GLY A 45 8.44 18.32 -5.64
N PRO A 46 9.39 17.61 -5.01
CA PRO A 46 9.85 16.31 -5.49
C PRO A 46 8.69 15.33 -5.65
N ASN A 47 8.80 14.42 -6.60
CA ASN A 47 7.87 13.31 -6.76
C ASN A 47 8.63 12.00 -6.56
N ASP A 48 8.07 11.11 -5.75
CA ASP A 48 8.50 9.73 -5.73
C ASP A 48 7.88 9.02 -6.96
N PRO A 49 8.69 8.45 -7.87
CA PRO A 49 8.20 7.85 -9.10
C PRO A 49 7.47 6.51 -8.90
N THR A 50 7.58 5.90 -7.72
CA THR A 50 6.87 4.65 -7.37
C THR A 50 5.49 4.93 -6.77
N ASP A 51 5.35 6.10 -6.16
CA ASP A 51 4.14 6.58 -5.51
C ASP A 51 2.97 6.77 -6.49
N TRP A 52 1.80 6.27 -6.10
CA TRP A 52 0.56 6.42 -6.88
C TRP A 52 0.63 5.78 -8.28
N THR A 53 1.50 4.77 -8.44
CA THR A 53 1.65 3.98 -9.65
C THR A 53 1.24 2.52 -9.44
N SER A 54 1.28 1.72 -10.52
CA SER A 54 0.96 0.29 -10.45
C SER A 54 2.17 -0.52 -9.98
N ASP A 55 1.97 -1.40 -9.01
CA ASP A 55 3.03 -2.29 -8.55
C ASP A 55 3.01 -3.64 -9.27
N GLY A 56 4.10 -4.05 -9.91
CA GLY A 56 4.16 -5.37 -10.55
C GLY A 56 4.02 -6.52 -9.53
N ASN A 57 4.92 -6.54 -8.54
CA ASN A 57 5.02 -7.64 -7.59
C ASN A 57 4.95 -7.12 -6.16
N TRP A 58 4.09 -7.74 -5.35
CA TRP A 58 4.05 -7.55 -3.91
C TRP A 58 4.72 -8.72 -3.20
N ASN A 59 5.42 -8.43 -2.11
CA ASN A 59 6.03 -9.41 -1.23
C ASN A 59 4.98 -10.12 -0.33
N LYS A 60 5.42 -10.99 0.57
CA LYS A 60 4.50 -11.77 1.42
C LYS A 60 3.69 -10.90 2.38
N GLN A 61 4.32 -9.86 2.93
CA GLN A 61 3.72 -8.94 3.89
C GLN A 61 2.63 -8.09 3.24
N GLU A 62 2.94 -7.52 2.07
CA GLU A 62 2.02 -6.71 1.27
C GLU A 62 0.80 -7.51 0.83
N ARG A 63 1.00 -8.73 0.31
CA ARG A 63 -0.11 -9.63 0.00
C ARG A 63 -0.90 -10.02 1.25
N GLY A 64 -0.24 -10.15 2.39
CA GLY A 64 -0.86 -10.42 3.68
C GLY A 64 -1.83 -9.33 4.15
N LEU A 65 -1.69 -8.09 3.64
CA LEU A 65 -2.64 -7.01 3.93
C LEU A 65 -4.03 -7.28 3.34
N PHE A 66 -4.13 -8.12 2.30
CA PHE A 66 -5.35 -8.43 1.55
C PHE A 66 -5.58 -9.95 1.45
N SER A 67 -5.39 -10.65 2.57
CA SER A 67 -5.54 -12.11 2.65
C SER A 67 -6.97 -12.62 2.40
N ASP A 68 -7.96 -11.71 2.38
CA ASP A 68 -9.36 -11.99 2.05
C ASP A 68 -9.63 -12.09 0.54
N VAL A 69 -8.65 -11.73 -0.29
CA VAL A 69 -8.76 -11.77 -1.75
C VAL A 69 -8.51 -13.18 -2.28
N ALA A 70 -9.40 -13.67 -3.15
CA ALA A 70 -9.34 -15.03 -3.69
C ALA A 70 -8.51 -15.18 -4.99
N PHE A 71 -8.00 -14.09 -5.55
CA PHE A 71 -7.19 -14.08 -6.76
C PHE A 71 -5.72 -13.76 -6.46
N ASP A 72 -4.83 -14.09 -7.41
CA ASP A 72 -3.41 -13.80 -7.27
C ASP A 72 -3.14 -12.29 -7.40
N LEU A 73 -2.64 -11.68 -6.33
CA LEU A 73 -2.27 -10.27 -6.30
C LEU A 73 -1.03 -9.96 -7.14
N ASN A 74 -0.29 -10.96 -7.64
CA ASN A 74 0.80 -10.76 -8.59
C ASN A 74 0.43 -11.17 -10.03
N ALA A 75 -0.87 -11.42 -10.30
CA ALA A 75 -1.35 -11.61 -11.65
C ALA A 75 -1.15 -10.33 -12.50
N PRO A 76 -1.07 -10.46 -13.83
CA PRO A 76 -1.04 -9.30 -14.72
C PRO A 76 -2.21 -8.34 -14.46
N GLN A 77 -1.90 -7.06 -14.29
CA GLN A 77 -2.90 -6.01 -14.08
C GLN A 77 -3.55 -5.59 -15.40
N LYS A 78 -4.79 -5.11 -15.33
CA LYS A 78 -5.61 -4.66 -16.47
C LYS A 78 -6.20 -3.28 -16.19
N ALA A 79 -5.33 -2.34 -15.82
CA ALA A 79 -5.71 -0.97 -15.51
C ALA A 79 -6.56 -0.38 -16.66
N PRO A 80 -7.73 0.21 -16.38
CA PRO A 80 -8.47 0.94 -17.40
C PRO A 80 -7.64 2.15 -17.89
N SER A 81 -7.80 2.50 -19.17
CA SER A 81 -7.17 3.70 -19.71
C SER A 81 -7.61 4.94 -18.95
N GLY A 82 -6.68 5.84 -18.65
CA GLY A 82 -6.95 7.05 -17.88
C GLY A 82 -7.23 6.79 -16.40
N PHE A 83 -6.79 5.65 -15.85
CA PHE A 83 -6.70 5.45 -14.41
C PHE A 83 -5.66 6.39 -13.82
N GLU A 84 -6.06 7.10 -12.78
CA GLU A 84 -5.24 8.08 -12.08
C GLU A 84 -5.55 7.99 -10.58
N THR A 85 -4.53 8.18 -9.74
CA THR A 85 -4.66 8.14 -8.29
C THR A 85 -3.67 9.11 -7.65
N SER A 86 -4.02 9.67 -6.50
CA SER A 86 -3.18 10.65 -5.79
C SER A 86 -3.70 10.88 -4.37
N ALA A 87 -2.85 11.31 -3.45
CA ALA A 87 -3.28 11.91 -2.18
C ALA A 87 -2.91 13.40 -2.11
N TYR A 88 -3.81 14.23 -1.59
CA TYR A 88 -3.59 15.67 -1.45
C TYR A 88 -4.38 16.31 -0.28
N PRO A 89 -3.88 17.39 0.34
CA PRO A 89 -2.48 17.81 0.28
C PRO A 89 -1.57 16.70 0.80
N ASN A 90 -0.35 16.64 0.28
CA ASN A 90 0.66 15.71 0.76
C ASN A 90 2.03 16.39 0.69
N PRO A 91 2.73 16.60 1.82
CA PRO A 91 2.34 16.27 3.19
C PRO A 91 1.12 17.09 3.68
N SER A 92 0.45 16.66 4.76
CA SER A 92 -0.71 17.37 5.33
C SER A 92 -0.65 17.52 6.86
N PRO A 93 -1.12 18.67 7.42
CA PRO A 93 -1.11 18.91 8.87
C PRO A 93 -2.27 18.25 9.62
N GLY A 94 -3.12 17.46 8.95
CA GLY A 94 -4.19 16.76 9.65
C GLY A 94 -5.09 15.90 8.77
N GLN A 95 -5.35 16.30 7.53
CA GLN A 95 -6.20 15.52 6.62
C GLN A 95 -5.66 15.46 5.20
N ALA A 96 -5.66 14.27 4.60
CA ALA A 96 -5.37 14.09 3.18
C ALA A 96 -6.53 13.38 2.50
N ALA A 97 -6.85 13.81 1.29
CA ALA A 97 -7.81 13.18 0.41
C ALA A 97 -7.06 12.25 -0.56
N TRP A 98 -7.30 10.95 -0.48
CA TRP A 98 -6.90 10.02 -1.52
C TRP A 98 -8.00 9.91 -2.57
N THR A 99 -7.65 10.20 -3.82
CA THR A 99 -8.53 10.06 -4.97
C THR A 99 -8.09 8.91 -5.84
N ILE A 100 -9.10 8.22 -6.38
CA ILE A 100 -8.95 7.20 -7.40
C ILE A 100 -10.00 7.47 -8.46
N TRP A 101 -9.55 7.69 -9.70
CA TRP A 101 -10.43 8.05 -10.78
C TRP A 101 -10.03 7.42 -12.10
N VAL A 102 -11.02 7.15 -12.93
CA VAL A 102 -10.86 6.69 -14.30
C VAL A 102 -11.57 7.67 -15.21
N ARG A 103 -10.85 8.21 -16.18
CA ARG A 103 -11.46 9.06 -17.22
C ARG A 103 -12.41 8.21 -18.08
N THR A 104 -13.70 8.52 -18.00
CA THR A 104 -14.71 7.92 -18.89
C THR A 104 -15.16 8.93 -19.94
N ASN A 105 -15.43 8.45 -21.15
CA ASN A 105 -16.02 9.27 -22.19
C ASN A 105 -17.43 9.75 -21.76
N PRO A 106 -17.84 10.97 -22.15
CA PRO A 106 -19.20 11.45 -21.90
C PRO A 106 -20.26 10.47 -22.40
N GLY A 107 -21.28 10.21 -21.57
CA GLY A 107 -22.39 9.31 -21.90
C GLY A 107 -22.12 7.81 -21.67
N VAL A 108 -20.90 7.43 -21.26
CA VAL A 108 -20.58 6.05 -20.87
C VAL A 108 -20.84 5.85 -19.38
N VAL A 109 -21.63 4.83 -19.03
CA VAL A 109 -21.81 4.41 -17.62
C VAL A 109 -20.49 3.79 -17.14
N PRO A 110 -19.84 4.34 -16.10
CA PRO A 110 -18.60 3.77 -15.58
C PRO A 110 -18.84 2.35 -15.07
N PRO A 111 -17.95 1.38 -15.37
CA PRO A 111 -18.03 0.07 -14.75
C PRO A 111 -17.85 0.16 -13.22
N LEU A 112 -18.46 -0.78 -12.51
CA LEU A 112 -18.30 -0.91 -11.07
C LEU A 112 -17.12 -1.81 -10.75
N TYR A 113 -16.34 -1.39 -9.76
CA TYR A 113 -15.19 -2.14 -9.27
C TYR A 113 -15.31 -2.35 -7.76
N THR A 114 -14.68 -3.40 -7.26
CA THR A 114 -14.48 -3.62 -5.83
C THR A 114 -13.11 -3.10 -5.43
N MET A 115 -13.08 -2.14 -4.52
CA MET A 115 -11.87 -1.52 -4.01
C MET A 115 -11.63 -1.90 -2.54
N ARG A 116 -10.36 -2.16 -2.22
CA ARG A 116 -9.85 -2.38 -0.86
C ARG A 116 -8.62 -1.51 -0.65
N ALA A 117 -8.41 -1.00 0.54
CA ALA A 117 -7.16 -0.33 0.90
C ALA A 117 -6.76 -0.59 2.36
N ALA A 118 -5.47 -0.48 2.63
CA ALA A 118 -4.89 -0.57 3.97
C ALA A 118 -3.85 0.52 4.13
N LEU A 119 -4.06 1.43 5.09
CA LEU A 119 -3.07 2.41 5.49
C LEU A 119 -2.19 1.79 6.58
N VAL A 120 -0.89 1.74 6.36
CA VAL A 120 0.06 1.12 7.29
C VAL A 120 1.14 2.09 7.72
N ASN A 121 1.70 1.88 8.90
CA ASN A 121 2.92 2.57 9.32
C ASN A 121 4.18 1.84 8.82
N ARG A 122 5.36 2.40 9.15
CA ARG A 122 6.68 1.85 8.81
C ARG A 122 6.91 0.38 9.22
N LYS A 123 6.18 -0.13 10.21
CA LYS A 123 6.30 -1.51 10.72
C LYS A 123 5.22 -2.44 10.13
N TYR A 124 4.57 -2.06 9.03
CA TYR A 124 3.41 -2.75 8.45
C TYR A 124 2.23 -2.89 9.42
N GLN A 125 2.16 -2.09 10.50
CA GLN A 125 0.98 -2.09 11.36
C GLN A 125 -0.14 -1.36 10.63
N VAL A 126 -1.28 -2.04 10.49
CA VAL A 126 -2.46 -1.47 9.86
C VAL A 126 -3.08 -0.44 10.77
N MET A 127 -3.08 0.81 10.32
CA MET A 127 -3.68 1.94 11.00
C MET A 127 -5.15 2.10 10.61
N GLU A 128 -5.45 1.87 9.33
CA GLU A 128 -6.81 1.98 8.80
C GLU A 128 -7.04 0.96 7.68
N ARG A 129 -8.29 0.49 7.57
CA ARG A 129 -8.75 -0.34 6.45
C ARG A 129 -9.95 0.27 5.78
N LEU A 130 -9.96 0.18 4.46
CA LEU A 130 -11.10 0.55 3.65
C LEU A 130 -11.57 -0.66 2.85
N GLY A 131 -12.88 -0.89 2.91
CA GLY A 131 -13.57 -1.85 2.05
C GLY A 131 -13.60 -3.29 2.56
N PRO A 132 -14.12 -4.21 1.72
CA PRO A 132 -14.44 -4.02 0.31
C PRO A 132 -15.56 -3.00 0.04
N VAL A 133 -15.35 -2.09 -0.92
CA VAL A 133 -16.37 -1.12 -1.39
C VAL A 133 -16.60 -1.31 -2.89
N VAL A 134 -17.86 -1.44 -3.30
CA VAL A 134 -18.24 -1.44 -4.72
C VAL A 134 -18.53 -0.01 -5.15
N THR A 135 -17.76 0.50 -6.11
CA THR A 135 -17.84 1.91 -6.53
C THR A 135 -17.48 2.06 -8.01
N PRO A 136 -18.05 3.05 -8.73
CA PRO A 136 -17.35 3.58 -9.90
C PRO A 136 -15.99 4.13 -9.43
N LEU A 137 -14.92 3.91 -10.19
CA LEU A 137 -13.60 4.49 -9.90
C LEU A 137 -13.62 6.00 -10.21
N ASN A 138 -14.28 6.75 -9.35
CA ASN A 138 -14.30 8.21 -9.29
C ASN A 138 -14.70 8.60 -7.88
N THR A 139 -13.84 8.26 -6.92
CA THR A 139 -14.13 8.38 -5.49
C THR A 139 -12.95 9.01 -4.75
N THR A 140 -13.29 9.64 -3.63
CA THR A 140 -12.38 10.32 -2.74
C THR A 140 -12.57 9.79 -1.33
N TYR A 141 -11.48 9.40 -0.67
CA TYR A 141 -11.46 9.02 0.73
C TYR A 141 -10.63 10.02 1.51
N ILE A 142 -11.20 10.50 2.61
CA ILE A 142 -10.51 11.45 3.49
C ILE A 142 -9.88 10.65 4.63
N PHE A 143 -8.55 10.69 4.71
CA PHE A 143 -7.81 10.28 5.88
C PHE A 143 -7.79 11.45 6.86
N ASP A 144 -8.41 11.26 8.02
CA ASP A 144 -8.32 12.19 9.14
C ASP A 144 -7.28 11.67 10.13
N PHE A 145 -6.05 12.19 10.03
CA PHE A 145 -4.90 11.63 10.73
C PHE A 145 -5.08 11.62 12.26
N PRO A 146 -5.50 12.74 12.90
CA PRO A 146 -5.79 12.73 14.33
C PRO A 146 -6.88 11.73 14.71
N LYS A 147 -7.97 11.67 13.93
CA LYS A 147 -9.11 10.78 14.23
C LYS A 147 -8.76 9.31 14.04
N SER A 148 -7.88 8.99 13.10
CA SER A 148 -7.36 7.65 12.85
C SER A 148 -6.22 7.26 13.82
N GLY A 149 -5.90 8.10 14.81
CA GLY A 149 -4.87 7.82 15.82
C GLY A 149 -3.46 7.77 15.26
N LEU A 150 -3.23 8.43 14.12
CA LEU A 150 -1.91 8.54 13.50
C LEU A 150 -1.07 9.55 14.30
N SER A 151 0.20 9.21 14.50
CA SER A 151 1.18 10.12 15.11
C SER A 151 1.58 11.22 14.13
N PRO A 152 1.72 12.49 14.59
CA PRO A 152 2.27 13.57 13.78
C PRO A 152 3.75 13.33 13.49
N ASN A 153 4.25 13.95 12.41
CA ASN A 153 5.61 13.80 11.90
C ASN A 153 6.01 12.38 11.46
N GLU A 154 5.02 11.55 11.12
CA GLU A 154 5.22 10.17 10.67
C GLU A 154 4.77 9.96 9.21
N HIS A 155 5.29 8.88 8.62
CA HIS A 155 4.98 8.46 7.25
C HIS A 155 4.12 7.20 7.27
N TYR A 156 3.16 7.15 6.36
CA TYR A 156 2.24 6.04 6.21
C TYR A 156 2.15 5.65 4.74
N ARG A 157 2.05 4.36 4.47
CA ARG A 157 1.87 3.83 3.12
C ARG A 157 0.44 3.33 2.98
N LEU A 158 -0.26 3.85 1.98
CA LEU A 158 -1.53 3.30 1.56
C LEU A 158 -1.27 2.22 0.51
N TYR A 159 -1.62 0.98 0.81
CA TYR A 159 -1.75 -0.07 -0.21
C TYR A 159 -3.19 -0.14 -0.66
N TYR A 160 -3.43 -0.33 -1.95
CA TYR A 160 -4.79 -0.46 -2.50
C TYR A 160 -4.88 -1.52 -3.59
N VAL A 161 -6.04 -2.16 -3.65
CA VAL A 161 -6.40 -3.20 -4.63
C VAL A 161 -7.75 -2.86 -5.23
N VAL A 162 -7.81 -2.86 -6.55
CA VAL A 162 -9.01 -2.70 -7.37
C VAL A 162 -9.24 -4.00 -8.13
N SER A 163 -10.48 -4.47 -8.11
CA SER A 163 -10.86 -5.74 -8.71
C SER A 163 -12.24 -5.67 -9.36
N ASP A 164 -12.50 -6.61 -10.27
CA ASP A 164 -13.81 -6.87 -10.84
C ASP A 164 -14.15 -8.36 -10.70
N ALA A 165 -15.24 -8.80 -11.36
CA ALA A 165 -15.65 -10.20 -11.34
C ALA A 165 -14.61 -11.18 -11.96
N SER A 166 -13.67 -10.68 -12.77
CA SER A 166 -12.60 -11.46 -13.40
C SER A 166 -11.31 -11.49 -12.58
N GLY A 167 -11.20 -10.71 -11.50
CA GLY A 167 -10.06 -10.68 -10.59
C GLY A 167 -9.37 -9.32 -10.50
N LEU A 168 -8.03 -9.33 -10.46
CA LEU A 168 -7.21 -8.13 -10.27
C LEU A 168 -7.33 -7.19 -11.48
N VAL A 169 -7.69 -5.93 -11.22
CA VAL A 169 -7.71 -4.85 -12.21
C VAL A 169 -6.49 -3.96 -12.02
N PHE A 170 -6.29 -3.45 -10.82
CA PHE A 170 -5.19 -2.56 -10.47
C PHE A 170 -4.76 -2.77 -9.02
N LYS A 171 -3.48 -2.60 -8.72
CA LYS A 171 -2.96 -2.45 -7.37
C LYS A 171 -1.74 -1.55 -7.39
N GLY A 172 -1.48 -0.93 -6.25
CA GLY A 172 -0.33 -0.08 -6.07
C GLY A 172 -0.25 0.40 -4.64
N HIS A 173 0.68 1.32 -4.43
CA HIS A 173 0.80 2.03 -3.18
C HIS A 173 0.90 3.54 -3.40
N GLY A 174 0.83 4.27 -2.31
CA GLY A 174 1.13 5.69 -2.26
C GLY A 174 1.35 6.13 -0.83
N ASP A 175 2.31 7.01 -0.64
CA ASP A 175 2.78 7.41 0.67
C ASP A 175 2.22 8.77 1.07
N VAL A 176 1.82 8.89 2.33
CA VAL A 176 1.29 10.11 2.91
C VAL A 176 2.04 10.45 4.19
N ARG A 177 2.23 11.75 4.40
CA ARG A 177 2.89 12.27 5.60
C ARG A 177 1.97 13.17 6.40
N TYR A 178 1.82 12.83 7.69
CA TYR A 178 1.27 13.72 8.69
C TYR A 178 2.41 14.59 9.23
N TYR A 179 2.34 15.91 9.09
CA TYR A 179 3.35 16.85 9.62
C TYR A 179 2.79 17.83 10.64
#